data_AF-A0A1B8PCQ6-F1
#
_entry.id   AF-A0A1B8PCQ6-F1
#
_cell.length_a   1.000
_cell.length_b   1.000
_cell.length_c   1.000
_cell.angle_alpha   90.00
_cell.angle_beta   90.00
_cell.angle_gamma   90.00
#
_symmetry.space_group_name_H-M   'P 1'
#
loop_
_entity.id
_entity.type
_entity.pdbx_description
1 polymer ?
#
loop_
_entity_poly.entity_id
_entity_poly.type
_entity_poly.pdbx_seq_one_letter_code
_entity_poly.pdbx_strand_id
1 'polypeptide(L)'
;MSKKIYAWLGILLSISLSLFVLDKVYEDTLPKIIEEINNGAIGAILTAIVTVFLLQGQTATEEERDKNLTVFEKKQEVYHQFLEKLKDIVEDGKVQIALNKDPVDTIDELKDLLFQLSYIQMHSSEETTQAIFERVTNLIKKMNEFMIAGTDKQSLVAGYYASFAEELFSIVAILKNDLYKTSSHPIAKESIKTLLDGCDLFIEGEKLDKYEMQNYFWNEMQDQLLVQGIEFEKQDFSQDITQYYARSRKRHRWYGIEIPVHTTQDGENITFKLELDNSLYYGFRRPQETRENTELDNKIIELTKLVSSSLNANPWWFGWKNPDKYHLNFWTLDSQDFDYFKHPQRRARMVKEYAEEIANYIREFQDIVEEQNI
;
A
#
# COMPACT_ATOMS: atom_id res chain seq x y z
N MET A 1 -14.03 -45.92 34.81
CA MET A 1 -14.15 -47.37 35.06
C MET A 1 -13.77 -47.66 36.51
N SER A 2 -14.57 -48.43 37.24
CA SER A 2 -14.45 -48.56 38.71
C SER A 2 -13.19 -49.32 39.13
N LYS A 3 -12.41 -48.83 40.10
CA LYS A 3 -11.30 -49.55 40.78
C LYS A 3 -11.70 -50.98 41.21
N LYS A 4 -13.00 -51.23 41.38
CA LYS A 4 -13.58 -52.53 41.70
C LYS A 4 -13.37 -53.57 40.59
N ILE A 5 -13.41 -53.20 39.31
CA ILE A 5 -13.24 -54.15 38.19
C ILE A 5 -11.82 -54.73 38.17
N TYR A 6 -10.80 -53.88 38.37
CA TYR A 6 -9.40 -54.31 38.51
C TYR A 6 -9.19 -55.22 39.71
N ALA A 7 -9.79 -54.87 40.85
CA ALA A 7 -9.72 -55.70 42.04
C ALA A 7 -10.34 -57.08 41.78
N TRP A 8 -11.50 -57.15 41.12
CA TRP A 8 -12.15 -58.41 40.78
C TRP A 8 -11.36 -59.26 39.77
N LEU A 9 -10.83 -58.66 38.70
CA LEU A 9 -10.01 -59.37 37.72
C LEU A 9 -8.70 -59.90 38.34
N GLY A 10 -8.07 -59.10 39.22
CA GLY A 10 -6.87 -59.52 39.94
C GLY A 10 -7.12 -60.66 40.93
N ILE A 11 -8.25 -60.63 41.65
CA ILE A 11 -8.67 -61.71 42.55
C ILE A 11 -8.93 -63.00 41.76
N LEU A 12 -9.68 -62.92 40.66
CA LEU A 12 -9.98 -64.08 39.80
C LEU A 12 -8.72 -64.67 39.17
N LEU A 13 -7.78 -63.83 38.71
CA LEU A 13 -6.50 -64.28 38.17
C LEU A 13 -5.67 -64.98 39.25
N SER A 14 -5.63 -64.43 40.46
CA SER A 14 -4.88 -65.01 41.59
C SER A 14 -5.44 -66.37 42.00
N ILE A 15 -6.77 -66.53 42.03
CA ILE A 15 -7.44 -67.81 42.29
C ILE A 15 -7.10 -68.82 41.18
N SER A 16 -7.21 -68.40 39.92
CA SER A 16 -7.00 -69.30 38.77
C SER A 16 -5.53 -69.75 38.66
N LEU A 17 -4.58 -68.85 38.92
CA LEU A 17 -3.15 -69.19 38.98
C LEU A 17 -2.83 -70.09 40.18
N SER A 18 -3.49 -69.90 41.32
CA SER A 18 -3.31 -70.77 42.49
C SER A 18 -3.79 -72.20 42.22
N LEU A 19 -4.92 -72.36 41.53
CA LEU A 19 -5.42 -73.68 41.08
C LEU A 19 -4.48 -74.33 40.08
N PHE A 20 -3.93 -73.56 39.14
CA PHE A 20 -2.95 -74.05 38.16
C PHE A 20 -1.66 -74.56 38.84
N VAL A 21 -1.14 -73.80 39.81
CA VAL A 21 0.06 -74.22 40.57
C VAL A 21 -0.22 -75.45 41.43
N LEU A 22 -1.39 -75.51 42.08
CA LEU A 22 -1.79 -76.64 42.91
C LEU A 22 -1.87 -77.94 42.09
N ASP A 23 -2.49 -77.89 40.92
CA ASP A 23 -2.59 -79.04 40.00
C ASP A 23 -1.20 -79.57 39.58
N LYS A 24 -0.25 -78.66 39.29
CA LYS A 24 1.12 -79.03 38.92
C LYS A 24 1.95 -79.58 40.07
N VAL A 25 1.71 -79.12 41.30
CA VAL A 25 2.44 -79.58 42.50
C VAL A 25 1.94 -80.93 43.00
N TYR A 26 0.64 -81.22 42.84
CA TYR A 26 0.01 -82.44 43.37
C TYR A 26 -0.38 -83.45 42.27
N GLU A 27 0.40 -83.53 41.19
CA GLU A 27 0.31 -84.56 40.12
C GLU A 27 -1.12 -84.90 39.65
N ASP A 28 -1.77 -83.99 38.91
CA ASP A 28 -3.08 -84.20 38.25
C ASP A 28 -4.22 -84.59 39.22
N THR A 29 -4.16 -84.08 40.46
CA THR A 29 -5.22 -84.28 41.45
C THR A 29 -6.52 -83.56 41.11
N LEU A 30 -6.50 -82.56 40.21
CA LEU A 30 -7.73 -81.95 39.72
C LEU A 30 -8.32 -82.78 38.56
N PRO A 31 -9.65 -82.97 38.52
CA PRO A 31 -10.31 -83.50 37.34
C PRO A 31 -9.93 -82.69 36.09
N LYS A 32 -9.58 -83.37 34.99
CA LYS A 32 -9.21 -82.74 33.71
C LYS A 32 -10.17 -81.65 33.23
N ILE A 33 -11.47 -81.82 33.47
CA ILE A 33 -12.49 -80.82 33.15
C ILE A 33 -12.26 -79.50 33.91
N ILE A 34 -11.85 -79.57 35.18
CA ILE A 34 -11.55 -78.39 36.00
C ILE A 34 -10.25 -77.73 35.55
N GLU A 35 -9.23 -78.51 35.19
CA GLU A 35 -7.97 -78.00 34.63
C GLU A 35 -8.22 -77.23 33.32
N GLU A 36 -8.96 -77.83 32.38
CA GLU A 36 -9.29 -77.22 31.08
C GLU A 36 -10.11 -75.92 31.24
N ILE A 37 -11.10 -75.92 32.15
CA ILE A 37 -11.88 -74.72 32.49
C ILE A 37 -10.98 -73.63 33.09
N ASN A 38 -10.09 -73.99 34.02
CA ASN A 38 -9.19 -73.05 34.68
C ASN A 38 -8.17 -72.45 33.70
N ASN A 39 -7.61 -73.26 32.81
CA ASN A 39 -6.70 -72.80 31.76
C ASN A 39 -7.41 -71.86 30.77
N GLY A 40 -8.65 -72.18 30.38
CA GLY A 40 -9.50 -71.28 29.60
C GLY A 40 -9.83 -69.97 30.33
N ALA A 41 -10.08 -70.04 31.64
CA ALA A 41 -10.36 -68.88 32.48
C ALA A 41 -9.14 -67.95 32.60
N ILE A 42 -7.92 -68.48 32.78
CA ILE A 42 -6.69 -67.67 32.78
C ILE A 42 -6.55 -66.90 31.47
N GLY A 43 -6.74 -67.57 30.32
CA GLY A 43 -6.70 -66.93 29.01
C GLY A 43 -7.74 -65.82 28.85
N ALA A 44 -8.97 -66.07 29.28
CA ALA A 44 -10.06 -65.08 29.24
C ALA A 44 -9.80 -63.87 30.16
N ILE A 45 -9.32 -64.11 31.39
CA ILE A 45 -9.01 -63.05 32.36
C ILE A 45 -7.85 -62.18 31.87
N LEU A 46 -6.77 -62.79 31.37
CA LEU A 46 -5.65 -62.06 30.79
C LEU A 46 -6.08 -61.22 29.58
N THR A 47 -6.89 -61.81 28.69
CA THR A 47 -7.45 -61.08 27.55
C THR A 47 -8.26 -59.88 28.02
N ALA A 48 -9.15 -60.05 29.01
CA ALA A 48 -9.95 -58.96 29.57
C ALA A 48 -9.08 -57.85 30.20
N ILE A 49 -8.00 -58.20 30.90
CA ILE A 49 -7.06 -57.24 31.48
C ILE A 49 -6.36 -56.43 30.37
N VAL A 50 -5.83 -57.10 29.34
CA VAL A 50 -5.16 -56.45 28.20
C VAL A 50 -6.13 -55.53 27.47
N THR A 51 -7.36 -55.99 27.19
CA THR A 51 -8.40 -55.18 26.54
C THR A 51 -8.71 -53.92 27.36
N VAL A 52 -8.83 -54.04 28.68
CA VAL A 52 -9.09 -52.89 29.55
C VAL A 52 -7.92 -51.88 29.52
N PHE A 53 -6.67 -52.36 29.55
CA PHE A 53 -5.50 -51.46 29.41
C PHE A 53 -5.45 -50.76 28.05
N LEU A 54 -5.76 -51.47 26.96
CA LEU A 54 -5.81 -50.88 25.62
C LEU A 54 -6.90 -49.81 25.51
N LEU A 55 -8.11 -50.10 26.02
CA LEU A 55 -9.21 -49.14 26.02
C LEU A 55 -8.88 -47.89 26.85
N GLN A 56 -8.25 -48.06 28.02
CA GLN A 56 -7.81 -46.91 28.82
C GLN A 56 -6.72 -46.07 28.13
N GLY A 57 -5.74 -46.72 27.52
CA GLY A 57 -4.71 -46.05 26.74
C GLY A 57 -5.33 -45.23 25.61
N GLN A 58 -6.26 -45.83 24.86
CA GLN A 58 -6.98 -45.17 23.78
C GLN A 58 -7.83 -43.98 24.28
N THR A 59 -8.63 -44.16 25.34
CA THR A 59 -9.46 -43.08 25.89
C THR A 59 -8.63 -41.91 26.41
N ALA A 60 -7.51 -42.17 27.10
CA ALA A 60 -6.63 -41.10 27.58
C ALA A 60 -5.98 -40.33 26.42
N THR A 61 -5.55 -41.03 25.37
CA THR A 61 -5.02 -40.39 24.15
C THR A 61 -6.10 -39.59 23.40
N GLU A 62 -7.34 -40.09 23.35
CA GLU A 62 -8.47 -39.34 22.76
C GLU A 62 -8.82 -38.09 23.58
N GLU A 63 -8.89 -38.19 24.91
CA GLU A 63 -9.17 -37.04 25.78
C GLU A 63 -8.08 -35.96 25.66
N GLU A 64 -6.81 -36.36 25.61
CA GLU A 64 -5.69 -35.44 25.39
C GLU A 64 -5.74 -34.81 23.99
N ARG A 65 -6.03 -35.60 22.95
CA ARG A 65 -6.19 -35.11 21.58
C ARG A 65 -7.34 -34.11 21.47
N ASP A 66 -8.49 -34.43 22.04
CA ASP A 66 -9.68 -33.58 21.98
C ASP A 66 -9.45 -32.28 22.76
N LYS A 67 -8.81 -32.34 23.93
CA LYS A 67 -8.36 -31.14 24.66
C LYS A 67 -7.40 -30.30 23.83
N ASN A 68 -6.40 -30.91 23.20
CA ASN A 68 -5.44 -30.21 22.36
C ASN A 68 -6.12 -29.55 21.14
N LEU A 69 -7.09 -30.23 20.53
CA LEU A 69 -7.90 -29.69 19.44
C LEU A 69 -8.70 -28.47 19.90
N THR A 70 -9.43 -28.56 21.01
CA THR A 70 -10.21 -27.43 21.55
C THR A 70 -9.32 -26.25 21.93
N VAL A 71 -8.16 -26.50 22.54
CA VAL A 71 -7.19 -25.43 22.86
C VAL A 71 -6.65 -24.79 21.58
N PHE A 72 -6.36 -25.58 20.56
CA PHE A 72 -5.91 -25.09 19.26
C PHE A 72 -6.97 -24.23 18.56
N GLU A 73 -8.22 -24.68 18.50
CA GLU A 73 -9.35 -23.92 17.95
C GLU A 73 -9.52 -22.59 18.69
N LYS A 74 -9.46 -22.61 20.03
CA LYS A 74 -9.60 -21.38 20.81
C LYS A 74 -8.43 -20.42 20.61
N LYS A 75 -7.19 -20.93 20.50
CA LYS A 75 -6.02 -20.11 20.14
C LYS A 75 -6.20 -19.45 18.78
N GLN A 76 -6.66 -20.18 17.76
CA GLN A 76 -6.92 -19.62 16.44
C GLN A 76 -7.95 -18.49 16.49
N GLU A 77 -9.06 -18.69 17.22
CA GLU A 77 -10.09 -17.68 17.41
C GLU A 77 -9.53 -16.41 18.06
N VAL A 78 -8.78 -16.55 19.16
CA VAL A 78 -8.16 -15.42 19.88
C VAL A 78 -7.15 -14.69 18.98
N TYR A 79 -6.35 -15.41 18.21
CA TYR A 79 -5.34 -14.81 17.33
C TYR A 79 -5.99 -14.06 16.17
N HIS A 80 -7.07 -14.59 15.60
CA HIS A 80 -7.84 -13.91 14.58
C HIS A 80 -8.51 -12.64 15.12
N GLN A 81 -9.18 -12.73 16.28
CA GLN A 81 -9.82 -11.58 16.93
C GLN A 81 -8.82 -10.47 17.27
N PHE A 82 -7.62 -10.84 17.74
CA PHE A 82 -6.55 -9.90 17.99
C PHE A 82 -6.13 -9.17 16.71
N LEU A 83 -5.94 -9.88 15.58
CA LEU A 83 -5.55 -9.25 14.31
C LEU A 83 -6.64 -8.32 13.75
N GLU A 84 -7.91 -8.72 13.82
CA GLU A 84 -9.03 -7.85 13.42
C GLU A 84 -9.09 -6.59 14.30
N LYS A 85 -8.94 -6.74 15.62
CA LYS A 85 -8.92 -5.58 16.53
C LYS A 85 -7.69 -4.70 16.32
N LEU A 86 -6.53 -5.28 16.07
CA LEU A 86 -5.32 -4.52 15.76
C LEU A 86 -5.50 -3.72 14.47
N LYS A 87 -6.13 -4.30 13.44
CA LYS A 87 -6.50 -3.59 12.20
C LYS A 87 -7.41 -2.39 12.50
N ASP A 88 -8.47 -2.57 13.29
CA ASP A 88 -9.39 -1.49 13.64
C ASP A 88 -8.65 -0.34 14.35
N ILE A 89 -7.77 -0.67 15.31
CA ILE A 89 -7.04 0.30 16.15
C ILE A 89 -6.01 1.13 15.34
N VAL A 90 -5.46 0.57 14.27
CA VAL A 90 -4.38 1.23 13.50
C VAL A 90 -4.90 1.91 12.23
N GLU A 91 -6.19 1.80 11.95
CA GLU A 91 -6.81 2.27 10.69
C GLU A 91 -6.72 3.80 10.52
N ASP A 92 -6.98 4.56 11.58
CA ASP A 92 -7.03 6.03 11.53
C ASP A 92 -5.66 6.69 11.82
N GLY A 93 -4.62 5.89 12.05
CA GLY A 93 -3.26 6.34 12.33
C GLY A 93 -3.03 6.84 13.76
N LYS A 94 -3.97 6.69 14.70
CA LYS A 94 -3.81 7.14 16.09
C LYS A 94 -4.51 6.16 17.05
N VAL A 95 -3.95 5.99 18.24
CA VAL A 95 -4.64 5.23 19.30
C VAL A 95 -5.50 6.18 20.12
N GLN A 96 -6.82 6.03 20.04
CA GLN A 96 -7.80 6.87 20.73
C GLN A 96 -7.95 6.48 22.21
N ILE A 97 -8.03 7.49 23.08
CA ILE A 97 -8.29 7.33 24.51
C ILE A 97 -9.51 8.18 24.88
N ALA A 98 -10.58 7.53 25.32
CA ALA A 98 -11.77 8.21 25.78
C ALA A 98 -11.59 8.75 27.21
N LEU A 99 -11.40 10.07 27.34
CA LEU A 99 -11.21 10.73 28.64
C LEU A 99 -12.51 11.20 29.31
N ASN A 100 -13.59 11.41 28.54
CA ASN A 100 -14.88 11.89 29.06
C ASN A 100 -16.02 10.97 28.61
N LYS A 101 -16.82 10.48 29.56
CA LYS A 101 -17.99 9.63 29.32
C LYS A 101 -19.13 10.47 28.74
N ASP A 102 -19.28 10.49 27.42
CA ASP A 102 -20.59 10.57 26.80
C ASP A 102 -20.97 9.16 26.31
N PRO A 103 -22.15 8.61 26.66
CA PRO A 103 -22.33 7.15 26.74
C PRO A 103 -22.53 6.43 25.40
N VAL A 104 -22.46 7.13 24.26
CA VAL A 104 -22.99 6.60 23.00
C VAL A 104 -21.93 6.21 21.97
N ASP A 105 -20.75 6.86 21.90
CA ASP A 105 -19.80 6.59 20.79
C ASP A 105 -18.31 6.85 21.13
N THR A 106 -17.83 6.58 22.34
CA THR A 106 -16.39 6.69 22.65
C THR A 106 -15.73 5.34 22.87
N ILE A 107 -15.04 4.85 21.83
CA ILE A 107 -14.18 3.65 21.88
C ILE A 107 -12.85 4.03 22.57
N ASP A 108 -12.40 3.22 23.52
CA ASP A 108 -11.08 3.35 24.16
C ASP A 108 -10.16 2.26 23.60
N GLU A 109 -9.54 2.58 22.48
CA GLU A 109 -8.73 1.65 21.68
C GLU A 109 -7.50 1.15 22.44
N LEU A 110 -6.93 1.98 23.34
CA LEU A 110 -5.82 1.57 24.18
C LEU A 110 -6.25 0.47 25.16
N LYS A 111 -7.41 0.63 25.80
CA LYS A 111 -7.95 -0.44 26.68
C LYS A 111 -8.23 -1.70 25.88
N ASP A 112 -8.84 -1.58 24.70
CA ASP A 112 -9.12 -2.73 23.84
C ASP A 112 -7.84 -3.46 23.45
N LEU A 113 -6.78 -2.75 23.05
CA LEU A 113 -5.47 -3.32 22.75
C LEU A 113 -4.90 -4.09 23.95
N LEU A 114 -4.95 -3.51 25.14
CA LEU A 114 -4.44 -4.14 26.37
C LEU A 114 -5.23 -5.42 26.70
N PHE A 115 -6.55 -5.42 26.52
CA PHE A 115 -7.35 -6.63 26.69
C PHE A 115 -6.99 -7.69 25.66
N GLN A 116 -6.81 -7.32 24.38
CA GLN A 116 -6.40 -8.29 23.36
C GLN A 116 -5.03 -8.91 23.68
N LEU A 117 -4.05 -8.11 24.12
CA LEU A 117 -2.75 -8.61 24.57
C LEU A 117 -2.86 -9.54 25.78
N SER A 118 -3.80 -9.27 26.70
CA SER A 118 -4.07 -10.17 27.84
C SER A 118 -4.65 -11.52 27.39
N TYR A 119 -5.51 -11.54 26.36
CA TYR A 119 -6.02 -12.79 25.79
C TYR A 119 -4.93 -13.58 25.08
N ILE A 120 -4.01 -12.91 24.38
CA ILE A 120 -2.80 -13.55 23.83
C ILE A 120 -1.98 -14.18 24.96
N GLN A 121 -1.74 -13.46 26.06
CA GLN A 121 -0.98 -13.98 27.20
C GLN A 121 -1.65 -15.21 27.82
N MET A 122 -2.98 -15.23 27.93
CA MET A 122 -3.73 -16.36 28.48
C MET A 122 -3.58 -17.64 27.65
N HIS A 123 -3.34 -17.52 26.34
CA HIS A 123 -3.34 -18.63 25.41
C HIS A 123 -1.98 -18.92 24.77
N SER A 124 -0.92 -18.19 25.10
CA SER A 124 0.41 -18.36 24.50
C SER A 124 1.51 -18.49 25.55
N SER A 125 2.75 -18.77 25.11
CA SER A 125 3.90 -18.74 26.02
C SER A 125 4.31 -17.30 26.36
N GLU A 126 5.06 -17.14 27.45
CA GLU A 126 5.66 -15.85 27.82
C GLU A 126 6.53 -15.27 26.70
N GLU A 127 7.38 -16.11 26.09
CA GLU A 127 8.22 -15.73 24.94
C GLU A 127 7.38 -15.24 23.75
N THR A 128 6.30 -15.96 23.42
CA THR A 128 5.39 -15.58 22.33
C THR A 128 4.72 -14.25 22.64
N THR A 129 4.24 -14.09 23.87
CA THR A 129 3.57 -12.86 24.35
C THR A 129 4.51 -11.67 24.25
N GLN A 130 5.75 -11.81 24.75
CA GLN A 130 6.74 -10.74 24.74
C GLN A 130 7.13 -10.35 23.31
N ALA A 131 7.33 -11.33 22.42
CA ALA A 131 7.64 -11.07 21.03
C ALA A 131 6.49 -10.32 20.32
N ILE A 132 5.24 -10.70 20.56
CA ILE A 132 4.07 -9.98 20.01
C ILE A 132 4.02 -8.55 20.56
N PHE A 133 4.21 -8.37 21.86
CA PHE A 133 4.19 -7.06 22.51
C PHE A 133 5.24 -6.11 21.91
N GLU A 134 6.46 -6.59 21.69
CA GLU A 134 7.53 -5.83 21.03
C GLU A 134 7.12 -5.39 19.62
N ARG A 135 6.57 -6.31 18.82
CA ARG A 135 6.14 -6.01 17.44
C ARG A 135 4.99 -5.01 17.40
N VAL A 136 4.00 -5.16 18.26
CA VAL A 136 2.89 -4.19 18.39
C VAL A 136 3.42 -2.82 18.80
N THR A 137 4.36 -2.76 19.74
CA THR A 137 5.00 -1.51 20.18
C THR A 137 5.71 -0.82 19.00
N ASN A 138 6.50 -1.58 18.23
CA ASN A 138 7.21 -1.05 17.07
C ASN A 138 6.24 -0.60 15.97
N LEU A 139 5.16 -1.32 15.75
CA LEU A 139 4.11 -0.97 14.78
C LEU A 139 3.48 0.38 15.14
N ILE A 140 3.04 0.56 16.40
CA ILE A 140 2.46 1.81 16.88
C ILE A 140 3.48 2.96 16.81
N LYS A 141 4.75 2.69 17.15
CA LYS A 141 5.82 3.68 17.05
C LYS A 141 6.00 4.19 15.61
N LYS A 142 6.09 3.28 14.63
CA LYS A 142 6.23 3.63 13.20
C LYS A 142 5.04 4.44 12.70
N MET A 143 3.82 4.07 13.11
CA MET A 143 2.59 4.80 12.80
C MET A 143 2.66 6.24 13.33
N ASN A 144 3.01 6.42 14.62
CA ASN A 144 3.14 7.73 15.23
C ASN A 144 4.23 8.59 14.55
N GLU A 145 5.39 8.02 14.26
CA GLU A 145 6.50 8.70 13.54
C GLU A 145 6.06 9.19 12.17
N PHE A 146 5.34 8.36 11.41
CA PHE A 146 4.80 8.77 10.12
C PHE A 146 3.75 9.87 10.26
N MET A 147 2.87 9.80 11.25
CA MET A 147 1.80 10.78 11.43
C MET A 147 2.30 12.17 11.80
N ILE A 148 3.47 12.30 12.43
CA ILE A 148 4.10 13.59 12.76
C ILE A 148 5.03 14.14 11.67
N ALA A 149 5.28 13.39 10.58
CA ALA A 149 6.25 13.77 9.55
C ALA A 149 5.83 14.96 8.65
N GLY A 150 4.69 15.60 8.91
CA GLY A 150 4.29 16.85 8.25
C GLY A 150 4.25 16.77 6.73
N THR A 151 4.94 17.71 6.07
CA THR A 151 5.02 17.84 4.59
C THR A 151 5.84 16.74 3.93
N ASP A 152 6.72 16.04 4.67
CA ASP A 152 7.61 15.02 4.10
C ASP A 152 6.91 13.67 3.91
N LYS A 153 5.66 13.52 4.41
CA LYS A 153 4.91 12.26 4.41
C LYS A 153 4.83 11.59 3.05
N GLN A 154 4.63 12.35 1.97
CA GLN A 154 4.50 11.80 0.62
C GLN A 154 5.78 11.07 0.18
N SER A 155 6.96 11.61 0.51
CA SER A 155 8.25 10.96 0.20
C SER A 155 8.53 9.72 1.05
N LEU A 156 7.91 9.63 2.23
CA LEU A 156 8.13 8.56 3.20
C LEU A 156 7.09 7.43 3.10
N VAL A 157 6.00 7.62 2.34
CA VAL A 157 4.82 6.73 2.34
C VAL A 157 5.16 5.28 2.05
N ALA A 158 5.96 5.01 1.00
CA ALA A 158 6.35 3.65 0.63
C ALA A 158 7.23 2.99 1.71
N GLY A 159 8.21 3.74 2.24
CA GLY A 159 9.09 3.27 3.31
C GLY A 159 8.37 3.02 4.63
N TYR A 160 7.37 3.86 4.94
CA TYR A 160 6.49 3.69 6.08
C TYR A 160 5.68 2.40 5.96
N TYR A 161 4.88 2.23 4.91
CA TYR A 161 4.03 1.04 4.74
C TYR A 161 4.86 -0.25 4.63
N ALA A 162 6.04 -0.22 4.03
CA ALA A 162 6.95 -1.37 4.02
C ALA A 162 7.42 -1.74 5.44
N SER A 163 7.77 -0.75 6.26
CA SER A 163 8.18 -0.96 7.65
C SER A 163 7.02 -1.35 8.56
N PHE A 164 5.82 -0.84 8.30
CA PHE A 164 4.59 -1.19 9.01
C PHE A 164 4.22 -2.66 8.72
N ALA A 165 4.25 -3.06 7.44
CA ALA A 165 3.98 -4.42 7.00
C ALA A 165 4.99 -5.42 7.58
N GLU A 166 6.26 -5.04 7.70
CA GLU A 166 7.30 -5.87 8.34
C GLU A 166 6.94 -6.25 9.78
N GLU A 167 6.46 -5.30 10.59
CA GLU A 167 6.04 -5.61 11.97
C GLU A 167 4.77 -6.47 11.98
N LEU A 168 3.79 -6.17 11.12
CA LEU A 168 2.55 -6.95 11.01
C LEU A 168 2.83 -8.41 10.60
N PHE A 169 3.66 -8.63 9.59
CA PHE A 169 4.00 -9.99 9.15
C PHE A 169 4.87 -10.72 10.16
N SER A 170 5.67 -10.00 10.94
CA SER A 170 6.40 -10.59 12.07
C SER A 170 5.44 -11.07 13.16
N ILE A 171 4.38 -10.31 13.49
CA ILE A 171 3.31 -10.76 14.39
C ILE A 171 2.68 -12.05 13.85
N VAL A 172 2.28 -12.07 12.57
CA VAL A 172 1.68 -13.25 11.94
C VAL A 172 2.61 -14.46 11.97
N ALA A 173 3.91 -14.27 11.73
CA ALA A 173 4.90 -15.33 11.78
C ALA A 173 5.05 -15.93 13.20
N ILE A 174 5.03 -15.08 14.23
CA ILE A 174 5.06 -15.50 15.65
C ILE A 174 3.80 -16.31 15.98
N LEU A 175 2.61 -15.80 15.64
CA LEU A 175 1.33 -16.48 15.89
C LEU A 175 1.27 -17.84 15.17
N LYS A 176 1.73 -17.90 13.92
CA LYS A 176 1.79 -19.15 13.14
C LYS A 176 2.75 -20.15 13.77
N ASN A 177 3.92 -19.71 14.23
CA ASN A 177 4.87 -20.57 14.91
C ASN A 177 4.26 -21.13 16.22
N ASP A 178 3.60 -20.29 17.02
CA ASP A 178 2.94 -20.79 18.23
C ASP A 178 1.78 -21.77 17.94
N LEU A 179 0.96 -21.51 16.92
CA LEU A 179 -0.16 -22.38 16.54
C LEU A 179 0.30 -23.74 16.01
N TYR A 180 1.18 -23.73 15.02
CA TYR A 180 1.51 -24.93 14.25
C TYR A 180 2.82 -25.59 14.67
N LYS A 181 3.59 -24.95 15.58
CA LYS A 181 4.91 -25.40 16.02
C LYS A 181 5.90 -25.58 14.86
N THR A 182 5.79 -24.68 13.87
CA THR A 182 6.63 -24.66 12.66
C THR A 182 7.39 -23.35 12.55
N SER A 183 8.64 -23.42 12.10
CA SER A 183 9.38 -22.22 11.67
C SER A 183 8.61 -21.49 10.55
N SER A 184 8.24 -20.24 10.81
CA SER A 184 7.61 -19.37 9.83
C SER A 184 8.44 -18.10 9.70
N HIS A 185 8.63 -17.65 8.47
CA HIS A 185 9.34 -16.42 8.15
C HIS A 185 8.33 -15.35 7.71
N PRO A 186 8.48 -14.09 8.15
CA PRO A 186 7.66 -13.01 7.65
C PRO A 186 7.95 -12.74 6.17
N ILE A 187 7.01 -12.10 5.48
CA ILE A 187 7.27 -11.59 4.13
C ILE A 187 8.33 -10.50 4.24
N ALA A 188 9.35 -10.56 3.36
CA ALA A 188 10.47 -9.64 3.41
C ALA A 188 10.03 -8.20 3.09
N LYS A 189 10.56 -7.24 3.87
CA LYS A 189 10.32 -5.81 3.71
C LYS A 189 10.58 -5.32 2.28
N GLU A 190 11.68 -5.75 1.67
CA GLU A 190 12.07 -5.33 0.31
C GLU A 190 11.08 -5.80 -0.76
N SER A 191 10.43 -6.97 -0.56
CA SER A 191 9.39 -7.45 -1.47
C SER A 191 8.14 -6.56 -1.40
N ILE A 192 7.77 -6.13 -0.19
CA ILE A 192 6.66 -5.18 0.00
C ILE A 192 7.02 -3.81 -0.53
N LYS A 193 8.24 -3.34 -0.28
CA LYS A 193 8.72 -2.07 -0.83
C LYS A 193 8.66 -2.06 -2.36
N THR A 194 9.10 -3.13 -3.00
CA THR A 194 9.01 -3.28 -4.47
C THR A 194 7.56 -3.24 -4.97
N LEU A 195 6.63 -3.90 -4.26
CA LEU A 195 5.20 -3.82 -4.58
C LEU A 195 4.68 -2.39 -4.44
N LEU A 196 5.02 -1.72 -3.33
CA LEU A 196 4.58 -0.36 -3.01
C LEU A 196 5.18 0.69 -3.94
N ASP A 197 6.42 0.53 -4.37
CA ASP A 197 7.09 1.40 -5.35
C ASP A 197 6.43 1.24 -6.74
N GLY A 198 5.85 0.08 -7.03
CA GLY A 198 5.01 -0.15 -8.20
C GLY A 198 3.57 0.38 -8.06
N CYS A 199 3.15 0.73 -6.85
CA CYS A 199 1.87 1.37 -6.59
C CYS A 199 2.02 2.90 -6.71
N ASP A 200 1.04 3.54 -7.33
CA ASP A 200 0.95 5.01 -7.35
C ASP A 200 0.44 5.53 -5.98
N LEU A 201 1.28 5.39 -4.95
CA LEU A 201 0.91 5.76 -3.58
C LEU A 201 0.81 7.28 -3.46
N PHE A 202 -0.35 7.74 -3.02
CA PHE A 202 -0.63 9.15 -2.85
C PHE A 202 -1.37 9.39 -1.53
N ILE A 203 -0.88 10.36 -0.77
CA ILE A 203 -1.56 10.84 0.44
C ILE A 203 -2.45 12.00 0.05
N GLU A 204 -3.76 11.76 0.12
CA GLU A 204 -4.76 12.78 -0.16
C GLU A 204 -4.61 13.96 0.82
N GLY A 205 -4.38 15.16 0.28
CA GLY A 205 -4.24 16.38 1.07
C GLY A 205 -2.89 17.10 1.01
N GLU A 206 -1.89 16.59 0.27
CA GLU A 206 -0.72 17.39 -0.10
C GLU A 206 -1.17 18.55 -0.99
N LYS A 207 -1.29 19.74 -0.40
CA LYS A 207 -1.81 20.92 -1.06
C LYS A 207 -0.63 21.80 -1.47
N LEU A 208 -0.21 21.66 -2.73
CA LEU A 208 0.71 22.63 -3.33
C LEU A 208 0.07 24.01 -3.24
N ASP A 209 0.81 24.97 -2.71
CA ASP A 209 0.38 26.36 -2.78
C ASP A 209 0.48 26.87 -4.22
N LYS A 210 -0.04 28.09 -4.46
CA LYS A 210 -0.07 28.67 -5.81
C LYS A 210 1.33 28.91 -6.41
N TYR A 211 2.33 29.21 -5.59
CA TYR A 211 3.71 29.38 -6.02
C TYR A 211 4.32 28.03 -6.39
N GLU A 212 4.10 27.01 -5.56
CA GLU A 212 4.60 25.65 -5.79
C GLU A 212 3.97 25.03 -7.04
N MET A 213 2.66 25.15 -7.24
CA MET A 213 1.97 24.65 -8.43
C MET A 213 2.54 25.27 -9.72
N GLN A 214 2.75 26.58 -9.72
CA GLN A 214 3.21 27.29 -10.90
C GLN A 214 4.70 27.03 -11.18
N ASN A 215 5.54 26.92 -10.14
CA ASN A 215 6.93 26.51 -10.28
C ASN A 215 7.03 25.08 -10.82
N TYR A 216 6.24 24.15 -10.27
CA TYR A 216 6.17 22.78 -10.76
C TYR A 216 5.80 22.75 -12.25
N PHE A 217 4.72 23.45 -12.62
CA PHE A 217 4.26 23.49 -14.00
C PHE A 217 5.37 23.93 -14.96
N TRP A 218 6.05 25.05 -14.67
CA TRP A 218 7.08 25.56 -15.57
C TRP A 218 8.35 24.71 -15.61
N ASN A 219 8.78 24.14 -14.50
CA ASN A 219 9.95 23.25 -14.49
C ASN A 219 9.66 21.96 -15.27
N GLU A 220 8.54 21.31 -14.96
CA GLU A 220 8.14 20.06 -15.62
C GLU A 220 7.85 20.28 -17.11
N MET A 221 7.24 21.41 -17.49
CA MET A 221 6.98 21.76 -18.89
C MET A 221 8.29 21.85 -19.68
N GLN A 222 9.32 22.49 -19.12
CA GLN A 222 10.62 22.60 -19.77
C GLN A 222 11.31 21.25 -19.89
N ASP A 223 11.25 20.42 -18.83
CA ASP A 223 11.78 19.05 -18.86
C ASP A 223 11.13 18.19 -19.94
N GLN A 224 9.79 18.21 -20.03
CA GLN A 224 9.06 17.41 -21.00
C GLN A 224 9.30 17.86 -22.46
N LEU A 225 9.48 19.17 -22.71
CA LEU A 225 9.83 19.65 -24.05
C LEU A 225 11.25 19.22 -24.47
N LEU A 226 12.23 19.31 -23.55
CA LEU A 226 13.59 18.88 -23.82
C LEU A 226 13.69 17.36 -24.06
N VAL A 227 12.96 16.56 -23.28
CA VAL A 227 12.85 15.11 -23.49
C VAL A 227 12.28 14.77 -24.88
N GLN A 228 11.42 15.64 -25.41
CA GLN A 228 10.84 15.51 -26.74
C GLN A 228 11.72 16.05 -27.88
N GLY A 229 12.97 16.44 -27.59
CA GLY A 229 13.95 16.91 -28.57
C GLY A 229 13.79 18.37 -28.98
N ILE A 230 12.99 19.16 -28.26
CA ILE A 230 12.86 20.59 -28.54
C ILE A 230 14.02 21.33 -27.90
N GLU A 231 14.83 22.03 -28.70
CA GLU A 231 16.04 22.72 -28.24
C GLU A 231 15.76 24.16 -27.77
N PHE A 232 16.02 24.44 -26.50
CA PHE A 232 15.99 25.79 -25.92
C PHE A 232 16.74 25.80 -24.57
N GLU A 233 17.09 26.99 -24.07
CA GLU A 233 17.72 27.13 -22.76
C GLU A 233 16.68 27.18 -21.65
N LYS A 234 16.90 26.41 -20.57
CA LYS A 234 16.04 26.46 -19.39
C LYS A 234 16.10 27.82 -18.71
N GLN A 235 14.94 28.30 -18.27
CA GLN A 235 14.77 29.54 -17.53
C GLN A 235 14.26 29.23 -16.12
N ASP A 236 14.79 29.98 -15.13
CA ASP A 236 14.28 29.97 -13.76
C ASP A 236 13.16 31.01 -13.63
N PHE A 237 11.92 30.53 -13.50
CA PHE A 237 10.73 31.38 -13.36
C PHE A 237 10.40 31.76 -11.91
N SER A 238 11.22 31.36 -10.92
CA SER A 238 10.92 31.59 -9.49
C SER A 238 10.68 33.06 -9.16
N GLN A 239 11.50 33.94 -9.72
CA GLN A 239 11.35 35.39 -9.54
C GLN A 239 10.11 35.92 -10.25
N ASP A 240 9.79 35.40 -11.44
CA ASP A 240 8.62 35.83 -12.20
C ASP A 240 7.32 35.45 -11.53
N ILE A 241 7.23 34.23 -11.01
CA ILE A 241 6.10 33.72 -10.22
C ILE A 241 5.92 34.53 -8.94
N THR A 242 7.02 34.85 -8.25
CA THR A 242 6.96 35.71 -7.06
C THR A 242 6.37 37.08 -7.40
N GLN A 243 6.84 37.70 -8.48
CA GLN A 243 6.37 39.02 -8.91
C GLN A 243 4.94 38.98 -9.46
N TYR A 244 4.55 37.91 -10.13
CA TYR A 244 3.20 37.65 -10.63
C TYR A 244 2.17 37.74 -9.50
N TYR A 245 2.43 37.07 -8.37
CA TYR A 245 1.52 37.10 -7.22
C TYR A 245 1.70 38.29 -6.27
N ALA A 246 2.87 38.97 -6.28
CA ALA A 246 3.16 40.07 -5.35
C ALA A 246 2.45 41.40 -5.69
N ARG A 247 2.10 41.65 -6.95
CA ARG A 247 1.62 42.97 -7.42
C ARG A 247 0.17 42.93 -7.90
N SER A 248 -0.78 42.79 -6.97
CA SER A 248 -2.24 42.81 -7.25
C SER A 248 -2.79 44.07 -7.98
N ARG A 249 -1.95 45.09 -8.24
CA ARG A 249 -2.34 46.36 -8.89
C ARG A 249 -1.86 46.54 -10.34
N LYS A 250 -0.93 45.73 -10.86
CA LYS A 250 -0.60 45.68 -12.30
C LYS A 250 -1.01 44.30 -12.83
N ARG A 251 -2.26 44.21 -13.28
CA ARG A 251 -3.00 42.96 -13.51
C ARG A 251 -2.44 42.03 -14.59
N HIS A 252 -1.58 42.53 -15.47
CA HIS A 252 -1.09 41.77 -16.61
C HIS A 252 0.43 41.69 -16.57
N ARG A 253 0.93 40.47 -16.39
CA ARG A 253 2.36 40.18 -16.45
C ARG A 253 2.53 38.94 -17.30
N TRP A 254 3.10 39.15 -18.47
CA TRP A 254 3.37 38.11 -19.44
C TRP A 254 4.76 37.55 -19.21
N TYR A 255 4.84 36.25 -19.06
CA TYR A 255 6.11 35.53 -19.04
C TYR A 255 5.88 34.09 -19.50
N GLY A 256 6.96 33.43 -19.89
CA GLY A 256 6.92 32.04 -20.33
C GLY A 256 8.12 31.74 -21.21
N ILE A 257 8.01 30.69 -22.02
CA ILE A 257 9.12 30.08 -22.75
C ILE A 257 9.07 30.53 -24.20
N GLU A 258 10.20 30.96 -24.73
CA GLU A 258 10.39 31.25 -26.16
C GLU A 258 11.32 30.19 -26.77
N ILE A 259 10.84 29.56 -27.84
CA ILE A 259 11.48 28.42 -28.50
C ILE A 259 11.73 28.82 -29.95
N PRO A 260 12.99 28.95 -30.40
CA PRO A 260 13.29 29.14 -31.81
C PRO A 260 12.83 27.92 -32.62
N VAL A 261 12.08 28.14 -33.70
CA VAL A 261 11.53 27.05 -34.50
C VAL A 261 12.14 27.00 -35.90
N HIS A 262 12.30 28.15 -36.56
CA HIS A 262 12.86 28.24 -37.91
C HIS A 262 13.53 29.59 -38.14
N THR A 263 14.49 29.64 -39.06
CA THR A 263 15.04 30.88 -39.61
C THR A 263 14.75 30.90 -41.10
N THR A 264 13.98 31.90 -41.56
CA THR A 264 13.64 32.05 -42.99
C THR A 264 14.88 32.33 -43.83
N GLN A 265 14.77 32.19 -45.15
CA GLN A 265 15.86 32.52 -46.08
C GLN A 265 16.34 33.98 -45.95
N ASP A 266 15.45 34.89 -45.57
CA ASP A 266 15.75 36.30 -45.35
C ASP A 266 16.36 36.59 -43.96
N GLY A 267 16.57 35.54 -43.15
CA GLY A 267 17.20 35.61 -41.83
C GLY A 267 16.23 35.99 -40.70
N GLU A 268 14.91 35.93 -40.92
CA GLU A 268 13.93 36.17 -39.87
C GLU A 268 13.71 34.93 -39.03
N ASN A 269 13.82 35.07 -37.70
CA ASN A 269 13.58 33.98 -36.77
C ASN A 269 12.08 33.86 -36.45
N ILE A 270 11.53 32.68 -36.70
CA ILE A 270 10.19 32.30 -36.28
C ILE A 270 10.31 31.59 -34.94
N THR A 271 9.63 32.13 -33.93
CA THR A 271 9.67 31.65 -32.55
C THR A 271 8.30 31.12 -32.16
N PHE A 272 8.25 29.97 -31.53
CA PHE A 272 7.08 29.49 -30.82
C PHE A 272 7.17 29.91 -29.36
N LYS A 273 6.13 30.55 -28.84
CA LYS A 273 6.09 31.06 -27.49
C LYS A 273 4.95 30.45 -26.71
N LEU A 274 5.25 29.98 -25.51
CA LEU A 274 4.28 29.66 -24.47
C LEU A 274 4.27 30.83 -23.51
N GLU A 275 3.11 31.43 -23.29
CA GLU A 275 2.99 32.63 -22.48
C GLU A 275 1.84 32.49 -21.51
N LEU A 276 2.05 33.02 -20.31
CA LEU A 276 1.02 33.11 -19.29
C LEU A 276 0.71 34.58 -19.04
N ASP A 277 -0.58 34.92 -19.09
CA ASP A 277 -1.12 36.14 -18.46
C ASP A 277 -1.91 35.74 -17.21
N ASN A 278 -3.15 35.29 -17.39
CA ASN A 278 -3.92 34.57 -16.35
C ASN A 278 -4.02 33.09 -16.69
N SER A 279 -4.42 32.83 -17.94
CA SER A 279 -4.45 31.51 -18.54
C SER A 279 -3.21 31.28 -19.39
N LEU A 280 -2.84 30.01 -19.52
CA LEU A 280 -1.81 29.58 -20.47
C LEU A 280 -2.35 29.72 -21.90
N TYR A 281 -1.51 30.23 -22.80
CA TYR A 281 -1.73 30.21 -24.24
C TYR A 281 -0.39 30.12 -24.96
N TYR A 282 -0.41 29.73 -26.23
CA TYR A 282 0.81 29.54 -27.00
C TYR A 282 0.59 29.68 -28.50
N GLY A 283 1.70 29.78 -29.23
CA GLY A 283 1.70 29.78 -30.69
C GLY A 283 2.95 30.41 -31.29
N PHE A 284 2.87 30.78 -32.56
CA PHE A 284 3.96 31.40 -33.33
C PHE A 284 3.94 32.91 -33.14
N ARG A 285 4.99 33.44 -32.52
CA ARG A 285 5.12 34.82 -32.06
C ARG A 285 5.72 35.69 -33.17
N ARG A 286 5.21 36.92 -33.30
CA ARG A 286 5.84 37.95 -34.15
C ARG A 286 7.01 38.61 -33.42
N PRO A 287 8.07 39.02 -34.13
CA PRO A 287 9.20 39.72 -33.52
C PRO A 287 8.79 41.08 -32.93
N GLN A 288 7.76 41.72 -33.46
CA GLN A 288 7.24 43.00 -32.99
C GLN A 288 5.73 43.15 -33.29
N GLU A 289 5.09 44.20 -32.74
CA GLU A 289 3.69 44.53 -33.05
C GLU A 289 3.58 44.93 -34.54
N THR A 290 2.79 44.19 -35.30
CA THR A 290 2.57 44.43 -36.74
C THR A 290 1.09 44.72 -36.99
N ARG A 291 0.79 45.89 -37.56
CA ARG A 291 -0.59 46.31 -37.89
C ARG A 291 -0.95 46.10 -39.35
N GLU A 292 0.04 46.03 -40.22
CA GLU A 292 -0.10 45.74 -41.65
C GLU A 292 0.84 44.60 -42.00
N ASN A 293 0.30 43.52 -42.54
CA ASN A 293 1.08 42.33 -42.87
C ASN A 293 1.85 42.53 -44.18
N THR A 294 3.14 42.16 -44.17
CA THR A 294 3.93 41.89 -45.37
C THR A 294 3.46 40.61 -46.09
N GLU A 295 3.97 40.36 -47.29
CA GLU A 295 3.72 39.09 -48.00
C GLU A 295 4.24 37.88 -47.19
N LEU A 296 5.41 38.02 -46.56
CA LEU A 296 5.98 36.99 -45.69
C LEU A 296 5.10 36.76 -44.46
N ASP A 297 4.60 37.82 -43.83
CA ASP A 297 3.67 37.69 -42.69
C ASP A 297 2.41 36.90 -43.07
N ASN A 298 1.79 37.21 -44.20
CA ASN A 298 0.60 36.50 -44.67
C ASN A 298 0.92 35.03 -44.98
N LYS A 299 2.08 34.76 -45.60
CA LYS A 299 2.54 33.40 -45.85
C LYS A 299 2.69 32.62 -44.55
N ILE A 300 3.40 33.16 -43.55
CA ILE A 300 3.58 32.50 -42.25
C ILE A 300 2.23 32.27 -41.57
N ILE A 301 1.30 33.24 -41.60
CA ILE A 301 -0.06 33.06 -41.06
C ILE A 301 -0.76 31.87 -41.73
N GLU A 302 -0.70 31.74 -43.05
CA GLU A 302 -1.27 30.61 -43.79
C GLU A 302 -0.64 29.27 -43.35
N LEU A 303 0.68 29.22 -43.15
CA LEU A 303 1.35 28.01 -42.64
C LEU A 303 0.86 27.63 -41.24
N THR A 304 0.72 28.60 -40.34
CA THR A 304 0.19 28.31 -38.98
C THR A 304 -1.22 27.75 -39.04
N LYS A 305 -2.04 28.15 -40.03
CA LYS A 305 -3.38 27.60 -40.26
C LYS A 305 -3.37 26.16 -40.79
N LEU A 306 -2.32 25.75 -41.48
CA LEU A 306 -2.11 24.36 -41.89
C LEU A 306 -1.77 23.47 -40.70
N VAL A 307 -0.94 23.95 -39.77
CA VAL A 307 -0.63 23.26 -38.49
C VAL A 307 -1.88 23.10 -37.64
N SER A 308 -2.67 24.17 -37.48
CA SER A 308 -3.96 24.06 -36.83
C SER A 308 -4.90 25.17 -37.26
N SER A 309 -6.08 24.79 -37.74
CA SER A 309 -7.13 25.75 -38.11
C SER A 309 -7.58 26.65 -36.95
N SER A 310 -7.35 26.21 -35.70
CA SER A 310 -7.69 26.93 -34.47
C SER A 310 -6.70 28.04 -34.08
N LEU A 311 -5.50 28.10 -34.67
CA LEU A 311 -4.51 29.15 -34.40
C LEU A 311 -4.96 30.48 -35.01
N ASN A 312 -5.09 31.54 -34.23
CA ASN A 312 -5.58 32.83 -34.69
C ASN A 312 -4.44 33.84 -34.81
N ALA A 313 -4.40 34.59 -35.91
CA ALA A 313 -3.44 35.68 -36.08
C ALA A 313 -3.91 36.95 -35.36
N ASN A 314 -2.97 37.74 -34.85
CA ASN A 314 -3.23 39.09 -34.36
C ASN A 314 -1.94 39.95 -34.49
N PRO A 315 -1.92 41.21 -34.02
CA PRO A 315 -0.74 42.06 -34.15
C PRO A 315 0.55 41.55 -33.49
N TRP A 316 0.47 40.58 -32.57
CA TRP A 316 1.61 40.02 -31.83
C TRP A 316 1.91 38.56 -32.19
N TRP A 317 1.02 37.89 -32.92
CA TRP A 317 1.10 36.45 -33.18
C TRP A 317 0.78 36.15 -34.64
N PHE A 318 1.60 35.32 -35.27
CA PHE A 318 1.29 34.72 -36.56
C PHE A 318 0.13 33.73 -36.43
N GLY A 319 0.12 32.99 -35.32
CA GLY A 319 -1.01 32.15 -34.93
C GLY A 319 -0.89 31.81 -33.46
N TRP A 320 -1.93 32.03 -32.66
CA TRP A 320 -1.98 31.65 -31.24
C TRP A 320 -3.30 30.98 -30.88
N LYS A 321 -3.28 30.16 -29.83
CA LYS A 321 -4.48 29.52 -29.28
C LYS A 321 -4.34 29.29 -27.78
N ASN A 322 -5.48 29.03 -27.14
CA ASN A 322 -5.52 28.39 -25.84
C ASN A 322 -5.29 26.89 -26.01
N PRO A 323 -4.87 26.20 -24.95
CA PRO A 323 -4.71 24.76 -25.02
C PRO A 323 -6.01 23.99 -25.22
N ASP A 324 -5.90 22.81 -25.84
CA ASP A 324 -7.08 22.04 -26.25
C ASP A 324 -7.76 21.29 -25.13
N LYS A 325 -6.96 20.68 -24.23
CA LYS A 325 -7.47 19.72 -23.26
C LYS A 325 -7.68 20.29 -21.87
N TYR A 326 -6.72 21.08 -21.41
CA TYR A 326 -6.64 21.55 -20.04
C TYR A 326 -6.61 23.08 -20.02
N HIS A 327 -7.38 23.68 -19.14
CA HIS A 327 -7.54 25.12 -19.01
C HIS A 327 -7.08 25.59 -17.63
N LEU A 328 -5.78 25.88 -17.53
CA LEU A 328 -5.19 26.38 -16.29
C LEU A 328 -5.25 27.91 -16.26
N ASN A 329 -5.97 28.45 -15.28
CA ASN A 329 -5.93 29.86 -14.90
C ASN A 329 -5.20 30.00 -13.56
N PHE A 330 -3.91 30.33 -13.61
CA PHE A 330 -3.05 30.43 -12.42
C PHE A 330 -3.37 31.65 -11.54
N TRP A 331 -4.25 32.56 -11.98
CA TRP A 331 -4.70 33.69 -11.18
C TRP A 331 -5.84 33.30 -10.24
N THR A 332 -6.91 32.71 -10.78
CA THR A 332 -8.13 32.36 -10.04
C THR A 332 -8.05 30.99 -9.38
N LEU A 333 -7.30 30.06 -9.97
CA LEU A 333 -7.20 28.65 -9.53
C LEU A 333 -8.58 27.97 -9.43
N ASP A 334 -9.52 28.37 -10.27
CA ASP A 334 -10.93 27.96 -10.22
C ASP A 334 -11.30 26.88 -11.24
N SER A 335 -10.40 26.56 -12.18
CA SER A 335 -10.60 25.44 -13.10
C SER A 335 -10.57 24.11 -12.37
N GLN A 336 -11.45 23.18 -12.78
CA GLN A 336 -11.42 21.78 -12.32
C GLN A 336 -10.10 21.09 -12.65
N ASP A 337 -9.35 21.60 -13.64
CA ASP A 337 -8.04 21.05 -14.00
C ASP A 337 -6.98 21.22 -12.89
N PHE A 338 -7.19 22.14 -11.94
CA PHE A 338 -6.35 22.22 -10.75
C PHE A 338 -6.49 21.02 -9.81
N ASP A 339 -7.53 20.18 -9.98
CA ASP A 339 -7.62 18.91 -9.27
C ASP A 339 -6.52 17.92 -9.68
N TYR A 340 -5.93 18.06 -10.87
CA TYR A 340 -4.77 17.26 -11.28
C TYR A 340 -3.53 17.58 -10.45
N PHE A 341 -3.36 18.85 -10.03
CA PHE A 341 -2.24 19.27 -9.17
C PHE A 341 -2.25 18.62 -7.79
N LYS A 342 -3.43 18.18 -7.33
CA LYS A 342 -3.54 17.45 -6.07
C LYS A 342 -2.77 16.13 -6.10
N HIS A 343 -2.60 15.49 -7.27
CA HIS A 343 -2.02 14.15 -7.36
C HIS A 343 -0.74 14.14 -8.22
N PRO A 344 0.43 13.69 -7.71
CA PRO A 344 1.72 13.72 -8.41
C PRO A 344 1.72 13.16 -9.83
N GLN A 345 1.24 11.92 -10.02
CA GLN A 345 1.20 11.35 -11.36
C GLN A 345 0.20 12.04 -12.29
N ARG A 346 -0.95 12.51 -11.78
CA ARG A 346 -1.93 13.23 -12.60
C ARG A 346 -1.39 14.58 -13.06
N ARG A 347 -0.72 15.34 -12.19
CA ARG A 347 -0.07 16.61 -12.59
C ARG A 347 1.06 16.38 -13.57
N ALA A 348 1.93 15.39 -13.34
CA ALA A 348 3.01 15.05 -14.27
C ALA A 348 2.45 14.65 -15.64
N ARG A 349 1.43 13.79 -15.67
CA ARG A 349 0.74 13.38 -16.90
C ARG A 349 0.12 14.57 -17.63
N MET A 350 -0.57 15.45 -16.92
CA MET A 350 -1.19 16.65 -17.53
C MET A 350 -0.13 17.55 -18.18
N VAL A 351 0.98 17.84 -17.48
CA VAL A 351 2.08 18.65 -18.05
C VAL A 351 2.74 17.95 -19.24
N LYS A 352 2.93 16.64 -19.17
CA LYS A 352 3.42 15.85 -20.31
C LYS A 352 2.50 15.97 -21.53
N GLU A 353 1.19 15.82 -21.35
CA GLU A 353 0.22 15.93 -22.44
C GLU A 353 0.19 17.36 -23.05
N TYR A 354 0.37 18.42 -22.24
CA TYR A 354 0.60 19.77 -22.75
C TYR A 354 1.86 19.85 -23.62
N ALA A 355 2.97 19.29 -23.15
CA ALA A 355 4.24 19.29 -23.88
C ALA A 355 4.15 18.52 -25.20
N GLU A 356 3.48 17.38 -25.21
CA GLU A 356 3.22 16.60 -26.43
C GLU A 356 2.39 17.40 -27.44
N GLU A 357 1.33 18.09 -27.00
CA GLU A 357 0.53 18.96 -27.88
C GLU A 357 1.39 20.06 -28.52
N ILE A 358 2.18 20.76 -27.72
CA ILE A 358 3.05 21.85 -28.18
C ILE A 358 4.15 21.36 -29.12
N ALA A 359 4.84 20.28 -28.75
CA ALA A 359 5.91 19.72 -29.57
C ALA A 359 5.39 19.24 -30.93
N ASN A 360 4.16 18.71 -30.98
CA ASN A 360 3.53 18.33 -32.25
C ASN A 360 3.32 19.55 -33.16
N TYR A 361 2.80 20.68 -32.63
CA TYR A 361 2.64 21.89 -33.43
C TYR A 361 3.97 22.45 -33.95
N ILE A 362 5.01 22.40 -33.13
CA ILE A 362 6.35 22.86 -33.54
C ILE A 362 6.89 21.99 -34.67
N ARG A 363 6.87 20.67 -34.52
CA ARG A 363 7.37 19.74 -35.54
C ARG A 363 6.58 19.84 -36.84
N GLU A 364 5.25 19.87 -36.76
CA GLU A 364 4.41 19.99 -37.96
C GLU A 364 4.67 21.31 -38.70
N PHE A 365 4.92 22.41 -37.98
CA PHE A 365 5.31 23.67 -38.61
C PHE A 365 6.67 23.57 -39.30
N GLN A 366 7.67 22.94 -38.65
CA GLN A 366 8.99 22.74 -39.23
C GLN A 366 8.91 21.91 -40.52
N ASP A 367 8.16 20.81 -40.52
CA ASP A 367 7.95 19.95 -41.69
C ASP A 367 7.33 20.75 -42.85
N ILE A 368 6.27 21.53 -42.59
CA ILE A 368 5.58 22.34 -43.60
C ILE A 368 6.52 23.41 -44.19
N VAL A 369 7.32 24.05 -43.35
CA VAL A 369 8.24 25.12 -43.76
C VAL A 369 9.40 24.56 -44.59
N GLU A 370 9.93 23.40 -44.23
CA GLU A 370 10.95 22.69 -45.01
C GLU A 370 10.41 22.28 -46.39
N GLU A 371 9.19 21.72 -46.46
CA GLU A 371 8.55 21.34 -47.73
C GLU A 371 8.33 22.54 -48.66
N GLN A 372 8.01 23.70 -48.10
CA GLN A 372 7.72 24.91 -48.87
C GLN A 372 8.96 25.79 -49.15
N ASN A 373 10.16 25.35 -48.73
CA ASN A 373 11.44 26.06 -48.92
C ASN A 373 11.36 27.55 -48.55
N ILE A 374 10.93 27.84 -47.32
CA ILE A 374 10.72 29.21 -46.81
C ILE A 374 11.92 29.70 -46.00
#